data_AF-F0ZMZ3-F1
#
_entry.id   AF-F0ZMZ3-F1
#
_cell.length_a   1.000
_cell.length_b   1.000
_cell.length_c   1.000
_cell.angle_alpha   90.00
_cell.angle_beta   90.00
_cell.angle_gamma   90.00
#
_symmetry.space_group_name_H-M   'P 1'
#
loop_
_entity.id
_entity.type
_entity.pdbx_description
1 polymer ?
#
loop_
_entity_poly.entity_id
_entity_poly.type
_entity_poly.pdbx_seq_one_letter_code
_entity_poly.pdbx_strand_id
1 'polypeptide(L)'
;MKKIKFFFFFIIFLINNNFVKTQITKCIYVNDVNNQTYDLNPLIKNTDFYSKGFKTFGIGADTTFYFSFCRVTVDPCKQRACQDNNNAGNLNVEEIVTFNDTGIVMTTHYKTNNLGGTNCLAASPSGYRNTYIKLSCDPNEEFKIISMKENGYCVYEVEASSKYLCRTCPFDCSNHGLCGPHDGICQCDTQTNGDFCQNSKLFIGSSDSAPEETGGVINIYGYFGQITSNAKVLIGDQECKNPIVYRGGTFDTIQCTIGPGKGTKDILFTDRDLKVLGVNAFRYTPKAYECLKNCSKQGVCDTTTGICKCSEGFAGPDCLSTGSNSTTGVGGDGSSSIGNSNTTFTINIHSLVEFKFDGNVHKEHILYNKWKQISTTNTTNSIITTFNQIIPNTGCVVEYSVEQVLNHPKDYFFANQNFTLDPNSLKVTVSIHSYKYNSTLNSLQLRILSLIGDEEDSNVKCKQETDFDTDGINSLHSSNYITISRENKIFYGRFLSSMLSDLRVTYMSTQIVSKDQDSLLIGLNMPHCINECIIDPDFSLLVSSKSNDRECESKREWFLPVVIIAPTVGAALIVIISAVIYKRYRTNLKIAAAALKLNNLN
;
A
#
# COMPACT_ATOMS: atom_id res chain seq x y z
N MET A 1 -34.62 -20.65 45.25
CA MET A 1 -35.95 -21.23 45.53
C MET A 1 -36.79 -21.08 44.26
N LYS A 2 -37.40 -22.03 43.56
CA LYS A 2 -37.69 -23.48 43.67
C LYS A 2 -37.65 -23.99 42.22
N LYS A 3 -36.73 -24.89 41.86
CA LYS A 3 -36.93 -26.33 41.55
C LYS A 3 -38.00 -26.67 40.49
N ILE A 4 -37.49 -26.89 39.28
CA ILE A 4 -37.93 -27.83 38.24
C ILE A 4 -37.94 -29.26 38.80
N LYS A 5 -39.00 -30.05 38.56
CA LYS A 5 -39.02 -31.52 38.59
C LYS A 5 -40.29 -32.03 37.86
N PHE A 6 -40.10 -32.69 36.73
CA PHE A 6 -40.29 -34.14 36.53
C PHE A 6 -41.76 -34.56 36.41
N PHE A 7 -42.21 -34.79 35.18
CA PHE A 7 -43.40 -35.58 34.86
C PHE A 7 -42.96 -36.74 33.98
N PHE A 8 -43.15 -37.97 34.47
CA PHE A 8 -42.89 -39.22 33.77
C PHE A 8 -44.05 -40.17 34.07
N PHE A 9 -44.37 -41.02 33.08
CA PHE A 9 -45.37 -42.10 33.05
C PHE A 9 -46.84 -41.67 32.86
N PHE A 10 -47.67 -42.31 32.04
CA PHE A 10 -47.68 -43.65 31.44
C PHE A 10 -48.70 -43.63 30.28
N ILE A 11 -48.34 -43.92 29.02
CA ILE A 11 -49.33 -44.36 28.00
C ILE A 11 -48.70 -45.48 27.17
N ILE A 12 -49.18 -46.69 27.40
CA ILE A 12 -49.12 -47.82 26.47
C ILE A 12 -50.43 -47.78 25.69
N PHE A 13 -50.36 -47.58 24.37
CA PHE A 13 -51.37 -48.11 23.46
C PHE A 13 -50.71 -48.51 22.14
N LEU A 14 -50.90 -49.77 21.79
CA LEU A 14 -50.44 -50.45 20.59
C LEU A 14 -51.11 -49.88 19.34
N ILE A 15 -50.32 -49.47 18.35
CA ILE A 15 -50.70 -49.56 16.94
C ILE A 15 -49.50 -50.14 16.18
N ASN A 16 -49.69 -51.37 15.71
CA ASN A 16 -48.88 -52.00 14.67
C ASN A 16 -48.90 -51.12 13.41
N ASN A 17 -47.72 -50.74 12.92
CA ASN A 17 -47.40 -50.71 11.49
C ASN A 17 -45.87 -50.60 11.30
N ASN A 18 -45.29 -51.71 10.84
CA ASN A 18 -43.97 -51.88 10.22
C ASN A 18 -42.95 -50.73 10.36
N PHE A 19 -42.12 -50.78 11.40
CA PHE A 19 -40.81 -50.13 11.38
C PHE A 19 -39.80 -51.06 10.72
N VAL A 20 -39.47 -50.78 9.45
CA VAL A 20 -38.25 -51.32 8.83
C VAL A 20 -37.06 -50.71 9.57
N LYS A 21 -36.27 -51.59 10.19
CA LYS A 21 -35.03 -51.24 10.90
C LYS A 21 -33.92 -51.01 9.87
N THR A 22 -33.77 -49.80 9.33
CA THR A 22 -32.56 -49.44 8.58
C THR A 22 -31.49 -48.94 9.56
N GLN A 23 -30.52 -49.80 9.86
CA GLN A 23 -29.29 -49.38 10.53
C GLN A 23 -28.48 -48.51 9.55
N ILE A 24 -28.51 -47.19 9.72
CA ILE A 24 -27.60 -46.29 9.02
C ILE A 24 -26.28 -46.25 9.81
N THR A 25 -25.28 -46.98 9.33
CA THR A 25 -23.88 -46.77 9.73
C THR A 25 -23.26 -45.68 8.85
N LYS A 26 -22.53 -44.74 9.46
CA LYS A 26 -21.86 -43.63 8.76
C LYS A 26 -20.90 -44.17 7.67
N CYS A 27 -21.12 -43.80 6.40
CA CYS A 27 -20.23 -44.07 5.24
C CYS A 27 -18.94 -43.22 5.22
N ILE A 28 -18.30 -43.06 6.37
CA ILE A 28 -17.19 -42.11 6.49
C ILE A 28 -15.90 -42.90 6.66
N TYR A 29 -14.99 -42.74 5.69
CA TYR A 29 -13.70 -43.43 5.66
C TYR A 29 -12.57 -42.42 5.77
N VAL A 30 -11.58 -42.71 6.61
CA VAL A 30 -10.39 -41.88 6.76
C VAL A 30 -9.22 -42.63 6.13
N ASN A 31 -8.49 -41.94 5.26
CA ASN A 31 -7.24 -42.45 4.72
C ASN A 31 -6.09 -42.00 5.64
N ASP A 32 -5.51 -42.95 6.36
CA ASP A 32 -4.45 -42.70 7.34
C ASP A 32 -3.14 -42.20 6.71
N VAL A 33 -2.95 -42.37 5.38
CA VAL A 33 -1.75 -41.92 4.66
C VAL A 33 -1.74 -40.41 4.44
N ASN A 34 -2.90 -39.80 4.18
CA ASN A 34 -3.02 -38.38 3.85
C ASN A 34 -3.98 -37.62 4.80
N ASN A 35 -4.49 -38.27 5.85
CA ASN A 35 -5.44 -37.74 6.83
C ASN A 35 -6.73 -37.17 6.19
N GLN A 36 -7.13 -37.70 5.03
CA GLN A 36 -8.31 -37.26 4.30
C GLN A 36 -9.54 -38.09 4.67
N THR A 37 -10.69 -37.42 4.79
CA THR A 37 -11.98 -38.06 5.04
C THR A 37 -12.82 -38.12 3.76
N TYR A 38 -13.38 -39.29 3.45
CA TYR A 38 -14.28 -39.55 2.33
C TYR A 38 -15.66 -39.88 2.87
N ASP A 39 -16.67 -39.10 2.46
CA ASP A 39 -18.07 -39.33 2.83
C ASP A 39 -18.84 -39.91 1.64
N LEU A 40 -19.14 -41.21 1.70
CA LEU A 40 -19.95 -41.88 0.68
C LEU A 40 -21.44 -41.94 1.03
N ASN A 41 -21.92 -41.25 2.07
CA ASN A 41 -23.35 -41.20 2.40
C ASN A 41 -24.21 -40.75 1.21
N PRO A 42 -23.78 -39.80 0.36
CA PRO A 42 -24.53 -39.42 -0.84
C PRO A 42 -24.70 -40.53 -1.88
N LEU A 43 -23.89 -41.60 -1.82
CA LEU A 43 -24.01 -42.78 -2.68
C LEU A 43 -25.00 -43.82 -2.13
N ILE A 44 -25.54 -43.63 -0.93
CA ILE A 44 -26.59 -44.49 -0.40
C ILE A 44 -27.88 -44.23 -1.17
N LYS A 45 -28.41 -45.28 -1.81
CA LYS A 45 -29.76 -45.30 -2.35
C LYS A 45 -30.69 -45.99 -1.36
N ASN A 46 -31.65 -45.25 -0.79
CA ASN A 46 -32.53 -45.75 0.29
C ASN A 46 -33.51 -46.87 -0.17
N THR A 47 -33.89 -46.89 -1.45
CA THR A 47 -34.84 -47.86 -2.03
C THR A 47 -34.38 -48.44 -3.37
N ASP A 48 -33.19 -48.06 -3.85
CA ASP A 48 -32.66 -48.45 -5.16
C ASP A 48 -31.28 -49.10 -5.00
N PHE A 49 -30.82 -49.75 -6.07
CA PHE A 49 -29.50 -50.38 -6.15
C PHE A 49 -28.75 -49.94 -7.40
N TYR A 50 -27.44 -50.20 -7.42
CA TYR A 50 -26.63 -50.07 -8.62
C TYR A 50 -26.58 -51.42 -9.34
N SER A 51 -26.70 -51.41 -10.66
CA SER A 51 -26.63 -52.64 -11.45
C SER A 51 -25.94 -52.46 -12.79
N LYS A 52 -25.23 -53.49 -13.24
CA LYS A 52 -24.66 -53.57 -14.59
C LYS A 52 -24.62 -55.02 -15.07
N GLY A 53 -24.93 -55.21 -16.35
CA GLY A 53 -24.80 -56.51 -17.03
C GLY A 53 -23.34 -56.82 -17.37
N PHE A 54 -22.95 -58.09 -17.27
CA PHE A 54 -21.63 -58.59 -17.64
C PHE A 54 -21.71 -60.05 -18.11
N LYS A 55 -20.62 -60.58 -18.66
CA LYS A 55 -20.50 -62.00 -19.05
C LYS A 55 -19.77 -62.80 -17.98
N THR A 56 -20.33 -63.92 -17.57
CA THR A 56 -19.71 -64.81 -16.56
C THR A 56 -18.40 -65.40 -17.06
N PHE A 57 -17.42 -65.53 -16.16
CA PHE A 57 -16.13 -66.13 -16.49
C PHE A 57 -16.28 -67.62 -16.83
N GLY A 58 -15.60 -68.09 -17.88
CA GLY A 58 -15.61 -69.49 -18.33
C GLY A 58 -16.86 -69.94 -19.12
N ILE A 59 -18.06 -69.47 -18.75
CA ILE A 59 -19.34 -69.89 -19.37
C ILE A 59 -19.83 -68.87 -20.42
N GLY A 60 -19.50 -67.58 -20.25
CA GLY A 60 -19.89 -66.52 -21.18
C GLY A 60 -21.38 -66.16 -21.20
N ALA A 61 -22.16 -66.61 -20.21
CA ALA A 61 -23.57 -66.27 -20.07
C ALA A 61 -23.75 -64.80 -19.64
N ASP A 62 -24.76 -64.14 -20.20
CA ASP A 62 -25.15 -62.79 -19.79
C ASP A 62 -25.84 -62.84 -18.42
N THR A 63 -25.44 -61.93 -17.54
CA THR A 63 -25.93 -61.88 -16.16
C THR A 63 -25.88 -60.44 -15.64
N THR A 64 -26.70 -60.12 -14.65
CA THR A 64 -26.71 -58.80 -14.00
C THR A 64 -26.16 -58.93 -12.58
N PHE A 65 -25.36 -57.94 -12.16
CA PHE A 65 -25.00 -57.79 -10.76
C PHE A 65 -25.69 -56.57 -10.15
N TYR A 66 -26.03 -56.67 -8.89
CA TYR A 66 -26.69 -55.66 -8.07
C TYR A 66 -25.83 -55.38 -6.86
N PHE A 67 -25.66 -54.12 -6.46
CA PHE A 67 -24.94 -53.75 -5.24
C PHE A 67 -25.39 -52.41 -4.65
N SER A 68 -25.04 -52.18 -3.38
CA SER A 68 -25.18 -50.91 -2.67
C SER A 68 -23.98 -50.66 -1.76
N PHE A 69 -23.87 -49.43 -1.22
CA PHE A 69 -22.79 -49.00 -0.34
C PHE A 69 -23.20 -49.02 1.14
N CYS A 70 -22.21 -49.05 2.03
CA CYS A 70 -22.34 -48.71 3.46
C CYS A 70 -23.41 -49.46 4.27
N ARG A 71 -23.44 -50.79 4.12
CA ARG A 71 -24.35 -51.69 4.84
C ARG A 71 -25.83 -51.56 4.48
N VAL A 72 -26.17 -50.92 3.37
CA VAL A 72 -27.53 -50.96 2.81
C VAL A 72 -27.73 -52.25 2.02
N THR A 73 -28.83 -52.95 2.30
CA THR A 73 -29.22 -54.17 1.59
C THR A 73 -29.97 -53.84 0.31
N VAL A 74 -29.72 -54.58 -0.76
CA VAL A 74 -30.44 -54.49 -2.04
C VAL A 74 -31.52 -55.56 -2.15
N ASP A 75 -32.72 -55.19 -2.57
CA ASP A 75 -33.79 -56.09 -3.03
C ASP A 75 -33.64 -56.18 -4.56
N PRO A 76 -33.39 -57.35 -5.20
CA PRO A 76 -34.05 -58.63 -4.97
C PRO A 76 -33.38 -59.59 -3.96
N CYS A 77 -32.18 -59.28 -3.47
CA CYS A 77 -31.31 -60.28 -2.84
C CYS A 77 -31.24 -60.25 -1.31
N LYS A 78 -31.76 -59.20 -0.66
CA LYS A 78 -31.65 -58.94 0.79
C LYS A 78 -30.20 -58.94 1.32
N GLN A 79 -29.23 -58.65 0.45
CA GLN A 79 -27.78 -58.65 0.73
C GLN A 79 -27.16 -57.35 0.22
N ARG A 80 -25.87 -57.07 0.51
CA ARG A 80 -25.19 -55.84 0.01
C ARG A 80 -24.90 -55.87 -1.49
N ALA A 81 -24.69 -57.06 -2.04
CA ALA A 81 -24.47 -57.27 -3.46
C ALA A 81 -24.90 -58.68 -3.88
N CYS A 82 -25.24 -58.89 -5.15
CA CYS A 82 -25.60 -60.20 -5.68
C CYS A 82 -25.61 -60.25 -7.22
N GLN A 83 -25.60 -61.46 -7.75
CA GLN A 83 -25.82 -61.77 -9.16
C GLN A 83 -27.26 -62.29 -9.37
N ASP A 84 -27.85 -62.08 -10.56
CA ASP A 84 -29.25 -62.30 -11.01
C ASP A 84 -29.82 -63.75 -10.89
N ASN A 85 -29.46 -64.48 -9.85
CA ASN A 85 -29.91 -65.84 -9.53
C ASN A 85 -30.06 -66.08 -8.00
N ASN A 86 -30.27 -65.02 -7.21
CA ASN A 86 -30.42 -65.06 -5.74
C ASN A 86 -29.27 -65.73 -4.94
N ASN A 87 -28.13 -65.99 -5.58
CA ASN A 87 -27.06 -66.82 -5.01
C ASN A 87 -25.85 -66.02 -4.52
N ALA A 88 -26.08 -64.90 -3.84
CA ALA A 88 -25.07 -64.33 -2.96
C ALA A 88 -25.41 -64.78 -1.54
N GLY A 89 -24.63 -65.71 -0.98
CA GLY A 89 -24.73 -66.01 0.45
C GLY A 89 -24.50 -64.75 1.30
N ASN A 90 -24.76 -64.84 2.61
CA ASN A 90 -24.59 -63.72 3.56
C ASN A 90 -23.25 -63.00 3.32
N LEU A 91 -23.27 -61.83 2.67
CA LEU A 91 -22.13 -60.92 2.49
C LEU A 91 -22.04 -60.06 3.75
N ASN A 92 -21.77 -60.70 4.89
CA ASN A 92 -22.01 -60.08 6.19
C ASN A 92 -20.81 -60.06 7.12
N VAL A 93 -19.57 -60.07 6.62
CA VAL A 93 -18.42 -60.19 7.53
C VAL A 93 -17.50 -58.98 7.51
N GLU A 94 -16.88 -58.58 6.41
CA GLU A 94 -15.87 -57.52 6.47
C GLU A 94 -15.96 -56.62 5.25
N GLU A 95 -16.14 -55.32 5.49
CA GLU A 95 -15.89 -54.29 4.49
C GLU A 95 -14.47 -53.80 4.74
N ILE A 96 -13.56 -54.22 3.86
CA ILE A 96 -12.19 -53.72 3.89
C ILE A 96 -12.12 -52.59 2.89
N VAL A 97 -11.70 -51.43 3.38
CA VAL A 97 -11.41 -50.27 2.54
C VAL A 97 -9.90 -50.12 2.46
N THR A 98 -9.38 -50.22 1.25
CA THR A 98 -7.98 -49.90 0.97
C THR A 98 -7.91 -48.69 0.05
N PHE A 99 -6.89 -47.87 0.27
CA PHE A 99 -6.52 -46.76 -0.59
C PHE A 99 -5.24 -47.14 -1.32
N ASN A 100 -5.11 -46.72 -2.58
CA ASN A 100 -3.81 -46.76 -3.25
C ASN A 100 -2.85 -45.73 -2.64
N ASP A 101 -1.56 -45.78 -2.98
CA ASP A 101 -0.51 -44.91 -2.42
C ASP A 101 -0.78 -43.40 -2.60
N THR A 102 -1.63 -43.02 -3.56
CA THR A 102 -2.04 -41.63 -3.80
C THR A 102 -3.34 -41.22 -3.08
N GLY A 103 -4.07 -42.17 -2.51
CA GLY A 103 -5.39 -41.97 -1.90
C GLY A 103 -6.51 -41.71 -2.90
N ILE A 104 -6.27 -41.89 -4.20
CA ILE A 104 -7.20 -41.52 -5.28
C ILE A 104 -8.17 -42.65 -5.61
N VAL A 105 -7.78 -43.89 -5.33
CA VAL A 105 -8.60 -45.09 -5.59
C VAL A 105 -8.93 -45.76 -4.28
N MET A 106 -10.22 -45.80 -3.97
CA MET A 106 -10.78 -46.53 -2.83
C MET A 106 -11.29 -47.88 -3.31
N THR A 107 -10.86 -48.97 -2.70
CA THR A 107 -11.40 -50.30 -3.00
C THR A 107 -12.25 -50.77 -1.83
N THR A 108 -13.55 -50.97 -2.02
CA THR A 108 -14.39 -51.69 -1.06
C THR A 108 -14.40 -53.17 -1.41
N HIS A 109 -13.97 -54.03 -0.50
CA HIS A 109 -14.02 -55.47 -0.65
C HIS A 109 -15.19 -56.05 0.16
N TYR A 110 -16.07 -56.79 -0.51
CA TYR A 110 -17.11 -57.60 0.11
C TYR A 110 -16.82 -59.09 -0.08
N LYS A 111 -16.94 -59.85 1.02
CA LYS A 111 -16.69 -61.30 1.04
C LYS A 111 -17.85 -62.03 1.70
N THR A 112 -18.27 -63.16 1.12
CA THR A 112 -19.32 -64.01 1.72
C THR A 112 -18.78 -64.84 2.88
N ASN A 113 -19.66 -65.41 3.70
CA ASN A 113 -19.31 -66.64 4.43
C ASN A 113 -18.93 -67.76 3.46
N ASN A 114 -18.19 -68.77 3.94
CA ASN A 114 -17.93 -69.98 3.15
C ASN A 114 -19.28 -70.62 2.78
N LEU A 115 -19.53 -70.76 1.49
CA LEU A 115 -20.83 -71.16 0.95
C LEU A 115 -21.10 -72.67 1.11
N GLY A 116 -20.05 -73.48 1.33
CA GLY A 116 -20.16 -74.94 1.35
C GLY A 116 -20.63 -75.54 0.00
N GLY A 117 -20.45 -76.85 -0.19
CA GLY A 117 -20.88 -77.55 -1.42
C GLY A 117 -20.06 -77.21 -2.67
N THR A 118 -20.65 -77.36 -3.87
CA THR A 118 -20.00 -77.14 -5.18
C THR A 118 -19.95 -75.67 -5.64
N ASN A 119 -20.56 -74.75 -4.89
CA ASN A 119 -20.69 -73.34 -5.28
C ASN A 119 -19.35 -72.60 -5.08
N CYS A 120 -18.83 -71.97 -6.13
CA CYS A 120 -17.57 -71.22 -6.08
C CYS A 120 -16.35 -72.02 -5.60
N LEU A 121 -16.32 -73.35 -5.78
CA LEU A 121 -15.15 -74.17 -5.42
C LEU A 121 -13.89 -73.79 -6.22
N ALA A 122 -14.06 -73.31 -7.45
CA ALA A 122 -12.98 -72.84 -8.30
C ALA A 122 -12.54 -71.39 -8.01
N ALA A 123 -13.14 -70.72 -7.02
CA ALA A 123 -12.72 -69.40 -6.57
C ALA A 123 -11.42 -69.48 -5.75
N SER A 124 -10.69 -68.37 -5.67
CA SER A 124 -9.54 -68.22 -4.77
C SER A 124 -9.82 -67.09 -3.78
N PRO A 125 -9.99 -67.35 -2.47
CA PRO A 125 -10.11 -68.67 -1.82
C PRO A 125 -11.41 -69.42 -2.19
N SER A 126 -11.37 -70.76 -2.14
CA SER A 126 -12.48 -71.62 -2.59
C SER A 126 -13.69 -71.56 -1.66
N GLY A 127 -14.89 -71.61 -2.26
CA GLY A 127 -16.17 -71.55 -1.53
C GLY A 127 -16.59 -70.13 -1.14
N TYR A 128 -15.94 -69.10 -1.67
CA TYR A 128 -16.27 -67.68 -1.40
C TYR A 128 -16.63 -66.93 -2.68
N ARG A 129 -17.54 -65.95 -2.55
CA ARG A 129 -17.71 -64.88 -3.53
C ARG A 129 -17.00 -63.62 -3.04
N ASN A 130 -16.16 -63.05 -3.89
CA ASN A 130 -15.44 -61.81 -3.60
C ASN A 130 -15.93 -60.72 -4.56
N THR A 131 -16.24 -59.54 -4.02
CA THR A 131 -16.59 -58.37 -4.82
C THR A 131 -15.65 -57.24 -4.48
N TYR A 132 -14.97 -56.71 -5.48
CA TYR A 132 -14.08 -55.56 -5.38
C TYR A 132 -14.70 -54.40 -6.13
N ILE A 133 -15.05 -53.33 -5.43
CA ILE A 133 -15.51 -52.09 -6.07
C ILE A 133 -14.39 -51.08 -5.96
N LYS A 134 -13.74 -50.79 -7.08
CA LYS A 134 -12.73 -49.76 -7.22
C LYS A 134 -13.42 -48.46 -7.59
N LEU A 135 -13.36 -47.50 -6.69
CA LEU A 135 -13.90 -46.17 -6.84
C LEU A 135 -12.78 -45.19 -7.15
N SER A 136 -12.92 -44.40 -8.21
CA SER A 136 -12.03 -43.28 -8.55
C SER A 136 -12.77 -41.94 -8.49
N CYS A 137 -12.02 -40.85 -8.30
CA CYS A 137 -12.56 -39.51 -8.44
C CYS A 137 -12.96 -39.22 -9.89
N ASP A 138 -14.17 -38.70 -10.07
CA ASP A 138 -14.64 -38.03 -11.30
C ASP A 138 -15.49 -36.82 -10.89
N PRO A 139 -15.01 -35.58 -11.11
CA PRO A 139 -15.68 -34.39 -10.62
C PRO A 139 -17.03 -34.11 -11.32
N ASN A 140 -17.29 -34.73 -12.47
CA ASN A 140 -18.46 -34.42 -13.29
C ASN A 140 -19.65 -35.37 -13.05
N GLU A 141 -19.44 -36.48 -12.37
CA GLU A 141 -20.44 -37.54 -12.21
C GLU A 141 -20.74 -37.75 -10.72
N GLU A 142 -22.02 -37.77 -10.34
CA GLU A 142 -22.37 -38.15 -8.97
C GLU A 142 -21.96 -39.59 -8.68
N PHE A 143 -22.22 -40.49 -9.63
CA PHE A 143 -21.76 -41.87 -9.62
C PHE A 143 -21.92 -42.51 -11.00
N LYS A 144 -20.90 -43.23 -11.46
CA LYS A 144 -20.94 -43.95 -12.73
C LYS A 144 -20.20 -45.28 -12.67
N ILE A 145 -20.85 -46.35 -13.15
CA ILE A 145 -20.18 -47.64 -13.32
C ILE A 145 -19.46 -47.64 -14.67
N ILE A 146 -18.13 -47.63 -14.63
CA ILE A 146 -17.25 -47.66 -15.81
C ILE A 146 -17.28 -49.07 -16.40
N SER A 147 -16.87 -50.06 -15.61
CA SER A 147 -16.77 -51.45 -16.06
C SER A 147 -17.23 -52.42 -14.99
N MET A 148 -17.67 -53.59 -15.43
CA MET A 148 -17.99 -54.69 -14.54
C MET A 148 -17.62 -56.01 -15.21
N LYS A 149 -16.90 -56.87 -14.49
CA LYS A 149 -16.50 -58.19 -14.97
C LYS A 149 -16.37 -59.19 -13.82
N GLU A 150 -16.43 -60.46 -14.18
CA GLU A 150 -16.00 -61.55 -13.31
C GLU A 150 -14.56 -61.94 -13.68
N ASN A 151 -13.61 -61.60 -12.81
CA ASN A 151 -12.18 -61.79 -13.01
C ASN A 151 -11.72 -63.11 -12.35
N GLY A 152 -12.22 -64.22 -12.90
CA GLY A 152 -12.11 -65.54 -12.30
C GLY A 152 -13.39 -65.95 -11.57
N TYR A 153 -13.57 -67.26 -11.37
CA TYR A 153 -14.82 -67.80 -10.82
C TYR A 153 -15.19 -67.14 -9.49
N CYS A 154 -16.38 -66.54 -9.44
CA CYS A 154 -16.96 -65.88 -8.26
C CYS A 154 -16.15 -64.69 -7.71
N VAL A 155 -15.31 -64.07 -8.55
CA VAL A 155 -14.57 -62.84 -8.23
C VAL A 155 -15.09 -61.71 -9.11
N TYR A 156 -15.85 -60.79 -8.53
CA TYR A 156 -16.47 -59.67 -9.22
C TYR A 156 -15.63 -58.42 -9.05
N GLU A 157 -15.28 -57.77 -10.15
CA GLU A 157 -14.62 -56.48 -10.17
C GLU A 157 -15.56 -55.44 -10.77
N VAL A 158 -15.80 -54.37 -10.03
CA VAL A 158 -16.57 -53.20 -10.44
C VAL A 158 -15.63 -52.01 -10.43
N GLU A 159 -15.49 -51.33 -11.57
CA GLU A 159 -14.82 -50.05 -11.65
C GLU A 159 -15.89 -48.98 -11.76
N ALA A 160 -15.86 -48.01 -10.85
CA ALA A 160 -16.81 -46.92 -10.81
C ALA A 160 -16.10 -45.60 -10.45
N SER A 161 -16.73 -44.50 -10.83
CA SER A 161 -16.26 -43.15 -10.50
C SER A 161 -17.33 -42.33 -9.81
N SER A 162 -16.91 -41.37 -8.98
CA SER A 162 -17.81 -40.45 -8.27
C SER A 162 -17.10 -39.19 -7.82
N LYS A 163 -17.81 -38.05 -7.84
CA LYS A 163 -17.33 -36.77 -7.31
C LYS A 163 -17.03 -36.79 -5.81
N TYR A 164 -17.64 -37.70 -5.05
CA TYR A 164 -17.45 -37.81 -3.60
C TYR A 164 -16.11 -38.43 -3.20
N LEU A 165 -15.34 -38.94 -4.17
CA LEU A 165 -13.95 -39.37 -3.99
C LEU A 165 -12.92 -38.29 -4.38
N CYS A 166 -13.37 -37.17 -4.93
CA CYS A 166 -12.48 -36.08 -5.29
C CYS A 166 -12.01 -35.34 -4.05
N ARG A 167 -10.78 -34.83 -4.12
CA ARG A 167 -10.22 -33.96 -3.10
C ARG A 167 -10.95 -32.62 -3.12
N THR A 168 -11.21 -32.10 -1.93
CA THR A 168 -11.73 -30.75 -1.74
C THR A 168 -10.56 -29.83 -1.42
N CYS A 169 -10.62 -28.61 -1.96
CA CYS A 169 -9.62 -27.60 -1.67
C CYS A 169 -10.04 -26.82 -0.41
N PRO A 170 -9.09 -26.49 0.48
CA PRO A 170 -9.34 -25.56 1.57
C PRO A 170 -9.92 -24.25 1.03
N PHE A 171 -10.99 -23.76 1.67
CA PHE A 171 -11.66 -22.50 1.34
C PHE A 171 -12.12 -22.35 -0.12
N ASP A 172 -12.30 -23.46 -0.84
CA ASP A 172 -12.68 -23.45 -2.26
C ASP A 172 -11.78 -22.56 -3.13
N CYS A 173 -10.46 -22.63 -2.88
CA CYS A 173 -9.46 -21.80 -3.54
C CYS A 173 -9.78 -20.30 -3.46
N SER A 174 -10.37 -19.87 -2.35
CA SER A 174 -10.81 -18.49 -2.10
C SER A 174 -11.73 -17.92 -3.18
N ASN A 175 -12.47 -18.76 -3.92
CA ASN A 175 -13.26 -18.39 -5.12
C ASN A 175 -12.43 -17.80 -6.28
N HIS A 176 -11.11 -17.98 -6.24
CA HIS A 176 -10.12 -17.38 -7.11
C HIS A 176 -9.25 -18.40 -7.83
N GLY A 177 -9.69 -19.66 -7.90
CA GLY A 177 -8.96 -20.71 -8.59
C GLY A 177 -9.82 -21.91 -8.90
N LEU A 178 -9.24 -22.84 -9.65
CA LEU A 178 -9.81 -24.16 -9.88
C LEU A 178 -9.16 -25.16 -8.94
N CYS A 179 -9.99 -25.90 -8.22
CA CYS A 179 -9.51 -26.97 -7.35
C CYS A 179 -9.12 -28.20 -8.18
N GLY A 180 -7.88 -28.66 -8.03
CA GLY A 180 -7.43 -29.94 -8.57
C GLY A 180 -8.18 -31.10 -7.91
N PRO A 181 -9.04 -31.84 -8.62
CA PRO A 181 -9.95 -32.81 -7.99
C PRO A 181 -9.22 -34.07 -7.49
N HIS A 182 -7.96 -34.27 -7.87
CA HIS A 182 -7.16 -35.46 -7.51
C HIS A 182 -6.09 -35.18 -6.44
N ASP A 183 -5.53 -33.97 -6.42
CA ASP A 183 -4.44 -33.57 -5.52
C ASP A 183 -4.88 -32.54 -4.46
N GLY A 184 -6.01 -31.85 -4.67
CA GLY A 184 -6.51 -30.81 -3.79
C GLY A 184 -5.70 -29.52 -3.88
N ILE A 185 -4.95 -29.34 -4.98
CA ILE A 185 -4.10 -28.17 -5.21
C ILE A 185 -4.91 -27.12 -5.96
N CYS A 186 -4.87 -25.87 -5.49
CA CYS A 186 -5.52 -24.76 -6.16
C CYS A 186 -4.70 -24.24 -7.33
N GLN A 187 -5.33 -24.17 -8.51
CA GLN A 187 -4.81 -23.45 -9.67
C GLN A 187 -5.43 -22.06 -9.70
N CYS A 188 -4.68 -21.06 -9.24
CA CYS A 188 -5.18 -19.71 -9.14
C CYS A 188 -5.47 -19.07 -10.49
N ASP A 189 -6.49 -18.24 -10.50
CA ASP A 189 -6.77 -17.32 -11.59
C ASP A 189 -5.63 -16.31 -11.75
N THR A 190 -5.70 -15.54 -12.82
CA THR A 190 -4.63 -14.56 -13.12
C THR A 190 -4.50 -13.45 -12.08
N GLN A 191 -5.52 -13.19 -11.25
CA GLN A 191 -5.58 -12.07 -10.30
C GLN A 191 -5.00 -12.41 -8.92
N THR A 192 -4.79 -13.70 -8.63
CA THR A 192 -4.39 -14.18 -7.30
C THR A 192 -3.19 -15.14 -7.33
N ASN A 193 -2.59 -15.37 -6.16
CA ASN A 193 -1.59 -16.41 -5.94
C ASN A 193 -1.66 -16.96 -4.50
N GLY A 194 -0.71 -17.84 -4.17
CA GLY A 194 -0.66 -18.57 -2.91
C GLY A 194 -1.30 -19.95 -3.01
N ASP A 195 -1.03 -20.80 -2.02
CA ASP A 195 -1.46 -22.21 -2.03
C ASP A 195 -2.99 -22.39 -2.09
N PHE A 196 -3.75 -21.36 -1.68
CA PHE A 196 -5.21 -21.33 -1.66
C PHE A 196 -5.79 -20.12 -2.41
N CYS A 197 -4.99 -19.48 -3.28
CA CYS A 197 -5.38 -18.30 -4.06
C CYS A 197 -5.84 -17.11 -3.22
N GLN A 198 -5.28 -17.00 -2.01
CA GLN A 198 -5.69 -16.03 -1.00
C GLN A 198 -5.01 -14.66 -1.15
N ASN A 199 -3.92 -14.57 -1.91
CA ASN A 199 -3.14 -13.35 -2.05
C ASN A 199 -3.50 -12.65 -3.37
N SER A 200 -3.91 -11.39 -3.29
CA SER A 200 -4.13 -10.58 -4.49
C SER A 200 -2.80 -10.22 -5.16
N LYS A 201 -2.80 -10.20 -6.49
CA LYS A 201 -1.71 -9.66 -7.33
C LYS A 201 -2.00 -8.27 -7.85
N LEU A 202 -3.19 -7.72 -7.56
CA LEU A 202 -3.66 -6.48 -8.13
C LEU A 202 -2.86 -5.29 -7.57
N PHE A 203 -2.42 -4.39 -8.44
CA PHE A 203 -1.89 -3.08 -8.06
C PHE A 203 -2.19 -2.03 -9.14
N ILE A 204 -2.20 -0.77 -8.73
CA ILE A 204 -2.26 0.39 -9.60
C ILE A 204 -0.88 1.04 -9.57
N GLY A 205 -0.23 1.15 -10.72
CA GLY A 205 1.10 1.74 -10.85
C GLY A 205 1.07 3.20 -11.28
N SER A 206 0.21 3.56 -12.21
CA SER A 206 0.05 4.96 -12.65
C SER A 206 -1.32 5.20 -13.28
N SER A 207 -1.70 6.46 -13.43
CA SER A 207 -2.86 6.83 -14.23
C SER A 207 -2.63 8.13 -14.99
N ASP A 208 -3.39 8.31 -16.07
CA ASP A 208 -3.54 9.58 -16.77
C ASP A 208 -4.30 10.61 -15.90
N SER A 209 -4.28 11.87 -16.33
CA SER A 209 -5.14 12.92 -15.79
C SER A 209 -6.32 13.19 -16.72
N ALA A 210 -7.37 13.86 -16.23
CA ALA A 210 -8.47 14.35 -17.05
C ALA A 210 -8.78 15.83 -16.79
N PRO A 211 -9.23 16.59 -17.79
CA PRO A 211 -9.68 17.98 -17.58
C PRO A 211 -10.83 18.07 -16.58
N GLU A 212 -10.77 19.04 -15.66
CA GLU A 212 -11.80 19.25 -14.62
C GLU A 212 -13.21 19.47 -15.20
N GLU A 213 -13.31 20.25 -16.28
CA GLU A 213 -14.59 20.71 -16.84
C GLU A 213 -15.30 19.65 -17.70
N THR A 214 -14.56 18.70 -18.28
CA THR A 214 -15.12 17.74 -19.23
C THR A 214 -14.93 16.29 -18.82
N GLY A 215 -13.97 15.99 -17.95
CA GLY A 215 -13.44 14.63 -17.83
C GLY A 215 -12.87 14.16 -19.16
N GLY A 216 -12.97 12.86 -19.42
CA GLY A 216 -12.54 12.28 -20.69
C GLY A 216 -12.19 10.80 -20.61
N VAL A 217 -11.62 10.29 -21.69
CA VAL A 217 -11.03 8.96 -21.73
C VAL A 217 -9.68 9.01 -21.03
N ILE A 218 -9.48 8.11 -20.08
CA ILE A 218 -8.25 7.98 -19.31
C ILE A 218 -7.73 6.55 -19.37
N ASN A 219 -6.43 6.38 -19.15
CA ASN A 219 -5.82 5.08 -18.94
C ASN A 219 -5.31 4.94 -17.51
N ILE A 220 -5.51 3.76 -16.93
CA ILE A 220 -4.99 3.35 -15.62
C ILE A 220 -4.08 2.15 -15.87
N TYR A 221 -2.85 2.26 -15.41
CA TYR A 221 -1.79 1.27 -15.64
C TYR A 221 -1.51 0.52 -14.35
N GLY A 222 -1.41 -0.81 -14.44
CA GLY A 222 -1.15 -1.66 -13.28
C GLY A 222 -1.12 -3.13 -13.64
N TYR A 223 -1.49 -3.98 -12.69
CA TYR A 223 -1.77 -5.39 -12.95
C TYR A 223 -3.19 -5.68 -12.50
N PHE A 224 -4.05 -6.08 -13.44
CA PHE A 224 -5.48 -6.31 -13.21
C PHE A 224 -5.88 -7.75 -13.56
N GLY A 225 -5.00 -8.49 -14.24
CA GLY A 225 -5.26 -9.86 -14.68
C GLY A 225 -6.42 -9.94 -15.68
N GLN A 226 -7.11 -11.07 -15.67
CA GLN A 226 -8.33 -11.31 -16.43
C GLN A 226 -9.53 -10.81 -15.62
N ILE A 227 -10.00 -9.62 -15.99
CA ILE A 227 -11.15 -9.01 -15.32
C ILE A 227 -12.46 -9.75 -15.63
N THR A 228 -13.36 -9.79 -14.66
CA THR A 228 -14.72 -10.33 -14.83
C THR A 228 -15.71 -9.25 -15.25
N SER A 229 -16.96 -9.63 -15.56
CA SER A 229 -18.04 -8.67 -15.80
C SER A 229 -18.44 -7.85 -14.56
N ASN A 230 -17.95 -8.21 -13.37
CA ASN A 230 -18.18 -7.48 -12.12
C ASN A 230 -17.11 -6.41 -11.86
N ALA A 231 -16.10 -6.29 -12.72
CA ALA A 231 -15.02 -5.34 -12.53
C ALA A 231 -15.52 -3.90 -12.60
N LYS A 232 -15.11 -3.08 -11.63
CA LYS A 232 -15.46 -1.66 -11.52
C LYS A 232 -14.24 -0.83 -11.16
N VAL A 233 -14.25 0.40 -11.63
CA VAL A 233 -13.26 1.43 -11.31
C VAL A 233 -14.02 2.64 -10.77
N LEU A 234 -13.68 3.07 -9.56
CA LEU A 234 -14.13 4.33 -8.98
C LEU A 234 -12.95 5.30 -8.89
N ILE A 235 -13.20 6.57 -9.24
CA ILE A 235 -12.26 7.68 -9.09
C ILE A 235 -12.91 8.68 -8.13
N GLY A 236 -12.48 8.64 -6.87
CA GLY A 236 -13.25 9.19 -5.77
C GLY A 236 -14.66 8.57 -5.72
N ASP A 237 -15.68 9.41 -5.82
CA ASP A 237 -17.09 8.97 -5.79
C ASP A 237 -17.66 8.65 -7.18
N GLN A 238 -16.89 8.86 -8.26
CA GLN A 238 -17.37 8.69 -9.64
C GLN A 238 -16.94 7.35 -10.23
N GLU A 239 -17.89 6.64 -10.85
CA GLU A 239 -17.60 5.42 -11.59
C GLU A 239 -17.00 5.72 -12.98
N CYS A 240 -15.86 5.11 -13.28
CA CYS A 240 -15.23 5.21 -14.59
C CYS A 240 -15.92 4.26 -15.56
N LYS A 241 -16.60 4.82 -16.56
CA LYS A 241 -17.53 4.09 -17.42
C LYS A 241 -16.80 3.25 -18.46
N ASN A 242 -17.37 2.08 -18.74
CA ASN A 242 -16.94 1.14 -19.79
C ASN A 242 -15.45 0.78 -19.71
N PRO A 243 -14.97 0.18 -18.60
CA PRO A 243 -13.57 -0.22 -18.50
C PRO A 243 -13.23 -1.31 -19.52
N ILE A 244 -12.23 -1.04 -20.36
CA ILE A 244 -11.67 -1.96 -21.35
C ILE A 244 -10.23 -2.26 -20.95
N VAL A 245 -9.86 -3.53 -20.87
CA VAL A 245 -8.49 -3.95 -20.52
C VAL A 245 -7.69 -4.29 -21.76
N TYR A 246 -6.56 -3.61 -21.92
CA TYR A 246 -5.53 -3.92 -22.91
C TYR A 246 -4.33 -4.59 -22.22
N ARG A 247 -3.79 -5.63 -22.87
CA ARG A 247 -2.65 -6.42 -22.38
C ARG A 247 -1.55 -6.45 -23.45
N GLY A 248 -0.29 -6.55 -23.01
CA GLY A 248 0.87 -6.66 -23.91
C GLY A 248 2.04 -5.72 -23.62
N GLY A 249 1.96 -4.92 -22.55
CA GLY A 249 3.08 -4.10 -22.06
C GLY A 249 3.59 -4.54 -20.68
N THR A 250 4.50 -3.74 -20.10
CA THR A 250 4.96 -3.89 -18.71
C THR A 250 3.80 -3.88 -17.69
N PHE A 251 2.71 -3.19 -18.04
CA PHE A 251 1.47 -3.10 -17.28
C PHE A 251 0.27 -3.51 -18.14
N ASP A 252 -0.74 -4.06 -17.49
CA ASP A 252 -2.11 -4.03 -17.98
C ASP A 252 -2.60 -2.58 -18.01
N THR A 253 -3.45 -2.25 -18.99
CA THR A 253 -4.05 -0.91 -19.10
C THR A 253 -5.57 -1.04 -19.05
N ILE A 254 -6.20 -0.40 -18.07
CA ILE A 254 -7.66 -0.16 -18.08
C ILE A 254 -7.90 1.19 -18.73
N GLN A 255 -8.59 1.22 -19.86
CA GLN A 255 -9.13 2.43 -20.44
C GLN A 255 -10.60 2.58 -20.04
N CYS A 256 -10.97 3.75 -19.55
CA CYS A 256 -12.35 4.05 -19.18
C CYS A 256 -12.65 5.54 -19.34
N THR A 257 -13.92 5.93 -19.30
CA THR A 257 -14.34 7.33 -19.41
C THR A 257 -14.81 7.86 -18.08
N ILE A 258 -14.18 8.94 -17.59
CA ILE A 258 -14.56 9.62 -16.37
C ILE A 258 -15.27 10.94 -16.68
N GLY A 259 -16.21 11.34 -15.83
CA GLY A 259 -16.91 12.61 -15.93
C GLY A 259 -16.07 13.80 -15.45
N PRO A 260 -16.62 15.02 -15.49
CA PRO A 260 -15.97 16.20 -14.91
C PRO A 260 -15.82 16.06 -13.39
N GLY A 261 -14.76 16.64 -12.84
CA GLY A 261 -14.42 16.55 -11.42
C GLY A 261 -13.36 17.59 -11.04
N LYS A 262 -12.87 17.53 -9.81
CA LYS A 262 -11.87 18.49 -9.31
C LYS A 262 -10.86 17.84 -8.36
N GLY A 263 -9.66 18.41 -8.35
CA GLY A 263 -8.60 18.05 -7.43
C GLY A 263 -8.06 16.63 -7.62
N THR A 264 -7.34 16.16 -6.61
CA THR A 264 -6.77 14.81 -6.56
C THR A 264 -7.78 13.81 -5.98
N LYS A 265 -7.83 12.61 -6.53
CA LYS A 265 -8.75 11.53 -6.15
C LYS A 265 -8.03 10.20 -6.02
N ASP A 266 -8.56 9.36 -5.14
CA ASP A 266 -8.18 7.96 -5.06
C ASP A 266 -8.78 7.18 -6.22
N ILE A 267 -8.08 6.14 -6.67
CA ILE A 267 -8.59 5.15 -7.62
C ILE A 267 -8.88 3.86 -6.85
N LEU A 268 -10.11 3.39 -6.88
CA LEU A 268 -10.50 2.10 -6.32
C LEU A 268 -10.91 1.16 -7.46
N PHE A 269 -10.09 0.13 -7.71
CA PHE A 269 -10.46 -0.97 -8.59
C PHE A 269 -11.01 -2.14 -7.77
N THR A 270 -12.14 -2.69 -8.19
CA THR A 270 -12.75 -3.86 -7.56
C THR A 270 -13.14 -4.88 -8.60
N ASP A 271 -12.89 -6.16 -8.34
CA ASP A 271 -13.38 -7.27 -9.16
C ASP A 271 -13.72 -8.46 -8.25
N ARG A 272 -15.00 -8.86 -8.23
CA ARG A 272 -15.57 -9.74 -7.20
C ARG A 272 -15.29 -9.21 -5.80
N ASP A 273 -14.57 -9.96 -4.97
CA ASP A 273 -14.17 -9.60 -3.61
C ASP A 273 -12.78 -8.93 -3.54
N LEU A 274 -11.99 -8.94 -4.62
CA LEU A 274 -10.70 -8.26 -4.66
C LEU A 274 -10.85 -6.75 -4.79
N LYS A 275 -9.98 -6.03 -4.08
CA LYS A 275 -9.93 -4.57 -4.10
C LYS A 275 -8.49 -4.10 -4.11
N VAL A 276 -8.22 -3.05 -4.89
CA VAL A 276 -6.96 -2.30 -4.83
C VAL A 276 -7.24 -0.82 -4.83
N LEU A 277 -6.55 -0.11 -3.94
CA LEU A 277 -6.68 1.33 -3.73
C LEU A 277 -5.38 2.02 -4.14
N GLY A 278 -5.45 2.88 -5.15
CA GLY A 278 -4.43 3.87 -5.47
C GLY A 278 -4.75 5.17 -4.76
N VAL A 279 -4.11 5.43 -3.62
CA VAL A 279 -4.32 6.67 -2.85
C VAL A 279 -3.74 7.86 -3.62
N ASN A 280 -4.52 8.92 -3.77
CA ASN A 280 -4.17 10.12 -4.54
C ASN A 280 -3.64 9.80 -5.96
N ALA A 281 -4.07 8.69 -6.55
CA ALA A 281 -3.49 8.17 -7.78
C ALA A 281 -4.04 8.82 -9.06
N PHE A 282 -5.07 9.67 -8.96
CA PHE A 282 -5.68 10.39 -10.07
C PHE A 282 -5.76 11.88 -9.79
N ARG A 283 -5.58 12.71 -10.81
CA ARG A 283 -5.73 14.17 -10.69
C ARG A 283 -6.54 14.73 -11.84
N TYR A 284 -7.52 15.56 -11.52
CA TYR A 284 -8.13 16.43 -12.52
C TYR A 284 -7.25 17.66 -12.78
N THR A 285 -7.07 17.99 -14.05
CA THR A 285 -6.28 19.14 -14.49
C THR A 285 -7.19 20.33 -14.80
N PRO A 286 -6.98 21.49 -14.16
CA PRO A 286 -7.76 22.68 -14.47
C PRO A 286 -7.49 23.13 -15.90
N LYS A 287 -8.47 23.79 -16.52
CA LYS A 287 -8.33 24.35 -17.87
C LYS A 287 -7.23 25.42 -17.95
N ALA A 288 -7.07 26.18 -16.88
CA ALA A 288 -6.03 27.17 -16.71
C ALA A 288 -5.64 27.20 -15.23
N TYR A 289 -4.34 27.24 -14.97
CA TYR A 289 -3.79 27.45 -13.65
C TYR A 289 -3.66 28.94 -13.38
N GLU A 290 -4.08 29.38 -12.20
CA GLU A 290 -3.74 30.70 -11.69
C GLU A 290 -2.28 30.69 -11.22
N CYS A 291 -1.58 31.82 -11.31
CA CYS A 291 -0.24 31.94 -10.75
C CYS A 291 -0.28 32.66 -9.41
N LEU A 292 0.66 32.30 -8.53
CA LEU A 292 0.81 32.91 -7.22
C LEU A 292 0.95 34.43 -7.32
N LYS A 293 0.06 35.16 -6.63
CA LYS A 293 -0.03 36.64 -6.62
C LYS A 293 0.01 37.28 -8.03
N ASN A 294 -0.44 36.55 -9.06
CA ASN A 294 -0.32 36.99 -10.45
C ASN A 294 1.11 37.44 -10.82
N CYS A 295 2.11 36.65 -10.38
CA CYS A 295 3.54 36.91 -10.60
C CYS A 295 4.01 38.27 -10.12
N SER A 296 3.34 38.82 -9.08
CA SER A 296 3.61 40.13 -8.47
C SER A 296 3.74 41.28 -9.49
N LYS A 297 3.12 41.14 -10.67
CA LYS A 297 3.27 42.05 -11.82
C LYS A 297 4.73 42.24 -12.32
N GLN A 298 5.62 41.33 -11.95
CA GLN A 298 7.04 41.31 -12.31
C GLN A 298 7.40 40.07 -13.14
N GLY A 299 6.39 39.43 -13.73
CA GLY A 299 6.53 38.26 -14.56
C GLY A 299 5.27 37.99 -15.38
N VAL A 300 5.36 36.97 -16.22
CA VAL A 300 4.25 36.47 -17.04
C VAL A 300 3.80 35.13 -16.48
N CYS A 301 2.51 34.97 -16.21
CA CYS A 301 1.94 33.71 -15.76
C CYS A 301 1.82 32.73 -16.92
N ASP A 302 2.44 31.55 -16.80
CA ASP A 302 2.13 30.43 -17.67
C ASP A 302 0.88 29.72 -17.15
N THR A 303 -0.27 30.05 -17.75
CA THR A 303 -1.57 29.47 -17.38
C THR A 303 -1.69 27.97 -17.66
N THR A 304 -0.73 27.34 -18.35
CA THR A 304 -0.72 25.88 -18.57
C THR A 304 -0.07 25.11 -17.43
N THR A 305 0.75 25.77 -16.59
CA THR A 305 1.47 25.17 -15.47
C THR A 305 1.18 25.85 -14.12
N GLY A 306 0.78 27.11 -14.14
CA GLY A 306 0.63 27.96 -12.97
C GLY A 306 1.96 28.54 -12.49
N ILE A 307 3.01 28.46 -13.31
CA ILE A 307 4.36 28.93 -12.97
C ILE A 307 4.58 30.34 -13.53
N CYS A 308 5.20 31.18 -12.71
CA CYS A 308 5.59 32.52 -13.12
C CYS A 308 6.92 32.51 -13.87
N LYS A 309 6.93 33.08 -15.08
CA LYS A 309 8.15 33.44 -15.81
C LYS A 309 8.53 34.87 -15.43
N CYS A 310 9.51 35.00 -14.55
CA CYS A 310 9.92 36.31 -14.04
C CYS A 310 10.64 37.15 -15.10
N SER A 311 10.47 38.46 -14.98
CA SER A 311 11.22 39.44 -15.76
C SER A 311 12.66 39.52 -15.25
N GLU A 312 13.57 40.03 -16.08
CA GLU A 312 14.99 40.14 -15.73
C GLU A 312 15.21 40.83 -14.37
N GLY A 313 16.03 40.22 -13.52
CA GLY A 313 16.32 40.69 -12.15
C GLY A 313 15.37 40.15 -11.06
N PHE A 314 14.22 39.57 -11.44
CA PHE A 314 13.26 38.97 -10.50
C PHE A 314 13.28 37.45 -10.55
N ALA A 315 12.95 36.82 -9.44
CA ALA A 315 12.99 35.38 -9.24
C ALA A 315 11.99 34.91 -8.17
N GLY A 316 11.83 33.60 -8.07
CA GLY A 316 10.95 32.94 -7.11
C GLY A 316 9.53 32.66 -7.62
N PRO A 317 8.69 32.03 -6.79
CA PRO A 317 7.40 31.49 -7.23
C PRO A 317 6.37 32.56 -7.61
N ASP A 318 6.45 33.75 -7.03
CA ASP A 318 5.61 34.91 -7.33
C ASP A 318 6.38 36.07 -8.00
N CYS A 319 7.63 35.87 -8.42
CA CYS A 319 8.52 36.91 -8.95
C CYS A 319 8.71 38.13 -8.06
N LEU A 320 8.47 38.04 -6.74
CA LEU A 320 8.68 39.16 -5.82
C LEU A 320 10.14 39.29 -5.35
N SER A 321 10.90 38.19 -5.43
CA SER A 321 12.26 38.09 -4.93
C SER A 321 13.27 38.36 -6.03
N THR A 322 14.55 38.50 -5.68
CA THR A 322 15.65 38.62 -6.66
C THR A 322 16.64 37.48 -6.49
N GLY A 323 17.41 37.19 -7.54
CA GLY A 323 18.48 36.18 -7.46
C GLY A 323 19.56 36.60 -6.45
N SER A 324 20.06 35.65 -5.66
CA SER A 324 21.22 35.88 -4.79
C SER A 324 22.50 35.41 -5.48
N ASN A 325 23.63 36.09 -5.24
CA ASN A 325 24.93 35.44 -5.37
C ASN A 325 25.00 34.37 -4.28
N SER A 326 24.81 33.11 -4.65
CA SER A 326 24.90 31.95 -3.76
C SER A 326 26.11 31.10 -4.12
N THR A 327 26.63 30.41 -3.12
CA THR A 327 27.56 29.30 -3.31
C THR A 327 26.78 28.00 -3.19
N THR A 328 27.03 27.09 -4.13
CA THR A 328 26.53 25.72 -4.08
C THR A 328 27.67 24.78 -3.73
N GLY A 329 27.36 23.71 -3.00
CA GLY A 329 28.31 22.68 -2.64
C GLY A 329 27.65 21.30 -2.63
N VAL A 330 28.46 20.28 -2.88
CA VAL A 330 28.04 18.87 -2.79
C VAL A 330 29.06 18.13 -1.95
N GLY A 331 28.63 17.59 -0.82
CA GLY A 331 29.43 16.79 0.09
C GLY A 331 29.59 15.34 -0.39
N GLY A 332 30.70 14.70 -0.03
CA GLY A 332 30.97 13.30 -0.38
C GLY A 332 30.04 12.29 0.32
N ASP A 333 29.34 12.73 1.37
CA ASP A 333 28.29 12.00 2.08
C ASP A 333 26.92 12.12 1.40
N GLY A 334 26.86 12.86 0.29
CA GLY A 334 25.66 13.09 -0.47
C GLY A 334 24.86 14.37 -0.11
N SER A 335 25.30 15.09 0.92
CA SER A 335 24.68 16.37 1.28
C SER A 335 24.84 17.40 0.16
N SER A 336 23.82 18.22 -0.06
CA SER A 336 23.91 19.36 -0.99
C SER A 336 23.68 20.64 -0.22
N SER A 337 24.59 21.60 -0.33
CA SER A 337 24.48 22.89 0.35
C SER A 337 24.23 24.01 -0.64
N ILE A 338 23.38 24.95 -0.24
CA ILE A 338 23.18 26.21 -0.92
C ILE A 338 23.16 27.32 0.13
N GLY A 339 23.98 28.34 -0.05
CA GLY A 339 24.13 29.37 0.96
C GLY A 339 24.83 30.61 0.45
N ASN A 340 25.13 31.49 1.40
CA ASN A 340 26.02 32.64 1.22
C ASN A 340 26.81 32.87 2.53
N SER A 341 27.45 34.03 2.69
CA SER A 341 28.33 34.34 3.82
C SER A 341 27.70 34.24 5.21
N ASN A 342 26.37 34.16 5.35
CA ASN A 342 25.69 34.22 6.66
C ASN A 342 24.81 33.00 6.96
N THR A 343 24.28 32.33 5.94
CA THR A 343 23.33 31.23 6.14
C THR A 343 23.56 30.14 5.10
N THR A 344 23.57 28.89 5.55
CA THR A 344 23.69 27.71 4.69
C THR A 344 22.49 26.80 4.87
N PHE A 345 21.84 26.45 3.77
CA PHE A 345 20.78 25.44 3.73
C PHE A 345 21.37 24.14 3.19
N THR A 346 21.15 23.04 3.90
CA THR A 346 21.62 21.71 3.50
C THR A 346 20.44 20.83 3.16
N ILE A 347 20.40 20.31 1.93
CA ILE A 347 19.41 19.37 1.42
C ILE A 347 19.99 17.96 1.46
N ASN A 348 19.21 17.03 2.00
CA ASN A 348 19.60 15.64 2.13
C ASN A 348 18.46 14.70 1.76
N ILE A 349 18.76 13.64 1.01
CA ILE A 349 17.84 12.52 0.87
C ILE A 349 17.88 11.71 2.17
N HIS A 350 16.79 11.76 2.95
CA HIS A 350 16.75 11.26 4.32
C HIS A 350 16.41 9.77 4.39
N SER A 351 15.25 9.39 3.84
CA SER A 351 14.77 8.00 3.91
C SER A 351 13.79 7.65 2.80
N LEU A 352 13.66 6.35 2.55
CA LEU A 352 12.63 5.76 1.70
C LEU A 352 11.69 4.93 2.59
N VAL A 353 10.40 5.24 2.56
CA VAL A 353 9.38 4.68 3.46
C VAL A 353 8.31 3.96 2.68
N GLU A 354 8.04 2.71 3.04
CA GLU A 354 6.92 1.93 2.52
C GLU A 354 5.73 2.03 3.48
N PHE A 355 4.59 2.46 2.95
CA PHE A 355 3.32 2.54 3.65
C PHE A 355 2.42 1.37 3.27
N LYS A 356 1.68 0.88 4.25
CA LYS A 356 0.57 -0.04 4.04
C LYS A 356 -0.63 0.69 3.46
N PHE A 357 -1.60 -0.08 2.95
CA PHE A 357 -2.86 0.46 2.42
C PHE A 357 -3.69 1.26 3.45
N ASP A 358 -3.47 1.05 4.74
CA ASP A 358 -4.14 1.76 5.84
C ASP A 358 -3.42 3.06 6.24
N GLY A 359 -2.34 3.43 5.54
CA GLY A 359 -1.51 4.60 5.83
C GLY A 359 -0.49 4.41 6.94
N ASN A 360 -0.39 3.22 7.55
CA ASN A 360 0.64 2.93 8.54
C ASN A 360 1.98 2.59 7.86
N VAL A 361 3.08 2.99 8.49
CA VAL A 361 4.43 2.64 8.02
C VAL A 361 4.62 1.12 8.12
N HIS A 362 4.96 0.46 7.01
CA HIS A 362 5.46 -0.91 7.00
C HIS A 362 6.95 -0.95 7.32
N LYS A 363 7.74 -0.12 6.62
CA LYS A 363 9.20 -0.14 6.71
C LYS A 363 9.80 1.21 6.33
N GLU A 364 10.85 1.61 7.03
CA GLU A 364 11.63 2.82 6.72
C GLU A 364 13.10 2.47 6.51
N HIS A 365 13.66 2.93 5.39
CA HIS A 365 15.06 2.77 5.03
C HIS A 365 15.77 4.12 5.15
N ILE A 366 16.58 4.30 6.19
CA ILE A 366 17.38 5.52 6.38
C ILE A 366 18.54 5.54 5.39
N LEU A 367 18.49 6.50 4.46
CA LEU A 367 19.48 6.76 3.42
C LEU A 367 20.51 7.83 3.82
N TYR A 368 20.13 8.70 4.74
CA TYR A 368 20.95 9.80 5.24
C TYR A 368 22.38 9.37 5.64
N ASN A 369 23.39 10.11 5.15
CA ASN A 369 24.83 9.93 5.40
C ASN A 369 25.41 8.54 5.05
N LYS A 370 24.79 7.83 4.10
CA LYS A 370 25.23 6.48 3.66
C LYS A 370 25.48 6.38 2.16
N TRP A 371 25.66 7.51 1.50
CA TRP A 371 25.81 7.59 0.06
C TRP A 371 27.23 7.27 -0.38
N LYS A 372 27.34 6.56 -1.52
CA LYS A 372 28.62 6.33 -2.20
C LYS A 372 28.63 7.14 -3.49
N GLN A 373 29.57 8.08 -3.59
CA GLN A 373 29.78 8.82 -4.83
C GLN A 373 30.28 7.88 -5.94
N ILE A 374 29.62 7.92 -7.10
CA ILE A 374 29.93 7.11 -8.28
C ILE A 374 30.80 7.91 -9.25
N SER A 375 30.40 9.15 -9.54
CA SER A 375 31.01 9.97 -10.57
C SER A 375 30.81 11.46 -10.29
N THR A 376 31.69 12.27 -10.88
CA THR A 376 31.52 13.72 -10.98
C THR A 376 31.88 14.12 -12.41
N THR A 377 30.97 14.81 -13.08
CA THR A 377 31.14 15.29 -14.45
C THR A 377 31.05 16.81 -14.46
N ASN A 378 32.13 17.44 -14.93
CA ASN A 378 32.22 18.89 -15.03
C ASN A 378 32.03 19.29 -16.48
N THR A 379 31.07 20.19 -16.73
CA THR A 379 30.89 20.87 -18.00
C THR A 379 31.12 22.37 -17.81
N THR A 380 31.15 23.13 -18.90
CA THR A 380 31.33 24.58 -18.86
C THR A 380 30.25 25.29 -18.04
N ASN A 381 29.03 24.72 -17.98
CA ASN A 381 27.86 25.34 -17.38
C ASN A 381 27.22 24.51 -16.26
N SER A 382 27.79 23.35 -15.90
CA SER A 382 27.29 22.58 -14.77
C SER A 382 28.29 21.58 -14.20
N ILE A 383 28.12 21.26 -12.91
CA ILE A 383 28.81 20.17 -12.23
C ILE A 383 27.77 19.17 -11.79
N ILE A 384 27.86 17.93 -12.28
CA ILE A 384 26.93 16.84 -11.95
C ILE A 384 27.67 15.82 -11.11
N THR A 385 27.20 15.58 -9.88
CA THR A 385 27.71 14.52 -9.01
C THR A 385 26.64 13.47 -8.81
N THR A 386 26.97 12.20 -9.03
CA THR A 386 26.04 11.07 -8.88
C THR A 386 26.45 10.19 -7.72
N PHE A 387 25.47 9.74 -6.94
CA PHE A 387 25.61 8.89 -5.78
C PHE A 387 24.71 7.66 -5.90
N ASN A 388 25.12 6.54 -5.31
CA ASN A 388 24.24 5.40 -5.12
C ASN A 388 24.26 4.87 -3.70
N GLN A 389 23.18 4.15 -3.38
CA GLN A 389 23.04 3.36 -2.18
C GLN A 389 22.22 2.10 -2.51
N ILE A 390 22.65 0.96 -1.98
CA ILE A 390 21.92 -0.30 -2.10
C ILE A 390 21.17 -0.54 -0.81
N ILE A 391 19.85 -0.76 -0.90
CA ILE A 391 19.03 -1.09 0.25
C ILE A 391 19.30 -2.56 0.64
N PRO A 392 19.78 -2.83 1.87
CA PRO A 392 20.14 -4.18 2.28
C PRO A 392 19.00 -5.19 2.13
N ASN A 393 19.34 -6.40 1.66
CA ASN A 393 18.42 -7.55 1.54
C ASN A 393 17.23 -7.34 0.60
N THR A 394 17.25 -6.31 -0.26
CA THR A 394 16.16 -6.08 -1.24
C THR A 394 16.64 -6.17 -2.69
N GLY A 395 17.92 -5.85 -2.94
CA GLY A 395 18.45 -5.65 -4.30
C GLY A 395 18.02 -4.31 -4.91
N CYS A 396 17.26 -3.49 -4.19
CA CYS A 396 16.89 -2.15 -4.61
C CYS A 396 18.10 -1.22 -4.57
N VAL A 397 18.29 -0.47 -5.64
CA VAL A 397 19.32 0.56 -5.76
C VAL A 397 18.64 1.90 -5.83
N VAL A 398 19.01 2.81 -4.93
CA VAL A 398 18.64 4.21 -5.03
C VAL A 398 19.85 4.94 -5.58
N GLU A 399 19.68 5.58 -6.72
CA GLU A 399 20.65 6.48 -7.32
C GLU A 399 20.09 7.90 -7.21
N TYR A 400 20.93 8.88 -6.94
CA TYR A 400 20.54 10.26 -7.16
C TYR A 400 21.72 11.09 -7.63
N SER A 401 21.40 12.13 -8.39
CA SER A 401 22.36 13.08 -8.91
C SER A 401 22.02 14.48 -8.46
N VAL A 402 23.07 15.28 -8.26
CA VAL A 402 22.99 16.70 -7.93
C VAL A 402 23.72 17.45 -9.02
N GLU A 403 22.98 18.24 -9.80
CA GLU A 403 23.52 19.14 -10.79
C GLU A 403 23.55 20.58 -10.24
N GLN A 404 24.75 21.15 -10.16
CA GLN A 404 24.97 22.57 -9.89
C GLN A 404 24.95 23.31 -11.21
N VAL A 405 24.00 24.24 -11.40
CA VAL A 405 23.91 25.08 -12.60
C VAL A 405 24.86 26.26 -12.48
N LEU A 406 25.73 26.47 -13.47
CA LEU A 406 26.78 27.50 -13.45
C LEU A 406 26.64 28.47 -14.63
N ASN A 407 27.08 29.71 -14.42
CA ASN A 407 27.28 30.78 -15.41
C ASN A 407 26.02 31.30 -16.12
N HIS A 408 25.18 30.43 -16.68
CA HIS A 408 24.01 30.80 -17.48
C HIS A 408 22.76 29.99 -17.09
N PRO A 409 21.55 30.56 -17.23
CA PRO A 409 20.31 29.81 -17.07
C PRO A 409 20.27 28.60 -18.01
N LYS A 410 19.68 27.50 -17.55
CA LYS A 410 19.58 26.24 -18.30
C LYS A 410 18.14 25.75 -18.33
N ASP A 411 17.69 25.39 -19.53
CA ASP A 411 16.36 24.83 -19.76
C ASP A 411 16.36 23.30 -19.58
N TYR A 412 15.30 22.81 -18.97
CA TYR A 412 15.07 21.40 -18.65
C TYR A 412 13.69 20.96 -19.12
N PHE A 413 13.60 19.68 -19.45
CA PHE A 413 12.34 19.00 -19.75
C PHE A 413 12.25 17.72 -18.93
N PHE A 414 11.24 17.60 -18.07
CA PHE A 414 10.99 16.41 -17.26
C PHE A 414 9.48 16.20 -17.09
N ALA A 415 9.03 14.94 -17.17
CA ALA A 415 7.64 14.54 -16.97
C ALA A 415 6.60 15.44 -17.69
N ASN A 416 6.85 15.72 -18.97
CA ASN A 416 6.06 16.61 -19.84
C ASN A 416 6.02 18.08 -19.42
N GLN A 417 6.98 18.54 -18.63
CA GLN A 417 7.08 19.91 -18.16
C GLN A 417 8.43 20.53 -18.53
N ASN A 418 8.38 21.72 -19.13
CA ASN A 418 9.56 22.55 -19.36
C ASN A 418 9.74 23.50 -18.17
N PHE A 419 10.99 23.69 -17.75
CA PHE A 419 11.34 24.71 -16.76
C PHE A 419 12.79 25.17 -16.94
N THR A 420 13.08 26.38 -16.48
CA THR A 420 14.42 26.96 -16.51
C THR A 420 14.95 27.06 -15.09
N LEU A 421 16.24 26.79 -14.89
CA LEU A 421 16.95 27.06 -13.64
C LEU A 421 18.01 28.13 -13.86
N ASP A 422 18.07 29.08 -12.93
CA ASP A 422 19.07 30.15 -12.92
C ASP A 422 20.43 29.65 -12.41
N PRO A 423 21.54 30.35 -12.72
CA PRO A 423 22.85 30.05 -12.17
C PRO A 423 22.84 29.96 -10.63
N ASN A 424 23.68 29.07 -10.09
CA ASN A 424 23.78 28.74 -8.66
C ASN A 424 22.52 28.09 -8.06
N SER A 425 21.67 27.50 -8.90
CA SER A 425 20.61 26.59 -8.48
C SER A 425 21.09 25.14 -8.44
N LEU A 426 20.42 24.33 -7.64
CA LEU A 426 20.64 22.89 -7.54
C LEU A 426 19.46 22.14 -8.15
N LYS A 427 19.77 21.23 -9.07
CA LYS A 427 18.82 20.26 -9.58
C LYS A 427 19.14 18.89 -8.99
N VAL A 428 18.12 18.21 -8.47
CA VAL A 428 18.28 16.89 -7.86
C VAL A 428 17.40 15.91 -8.60
N THR A 429 17.98 14.81 -9.09
CA THR A 429 17.23 13.72 -9.71
C THR A 429 17.44 12.45 -8.89
N VAL A 430 16.35 11.79 -8.49
CA VAL A 430 16.39 10.54 -7.70
C VAL A 430 15.74 9.42 -8.51
N SER A 431 16.48 8.34 -8.72
CA SER A 431 16.02 7.10 -9.35
C SER A 431 16.00 5.96 -8.33
N ILE A 432 14.85 5.33 -8.16
CA ILE A 432 14.65 4.17 -7.27
C ILE A 432 14.42 2.94 -8.15
N HIS A 433 15.39 2.04 -8.18
CA HIS A 433 15.38 0.86 -9.04
C HIS A 433 14.95 -0.39 -8.30
N SER A 434 14.06 -1.18 -8.93
CA SER A 434 13.71 -2.54 -8.51
C SER A 434 13.30 -2.66 -7.03
N TYR A 435 12.52 -1.71 -6.52
CA TYR A 435 11.99 -1.79 -5.15
C TYR A 435 10.97 -2.92 -5.05
N LYS A 436 11.15 -3.82 -4.06
CA LYS A 436 10.25 -4.94 -3.81
C LYS A 436 9.32 -4.61 -2.65
N TYR A 437 8.07 -4.32 -2.97
CA TYR A 437 7.02 -4.05 -2.01
C TYR A 437 6.67 -5.33 -1.25
N ASN A 438 6.35 -5.18 0.03
CA ASN A 438 5.85 -6.28 0.86
C ASN A 438 4.44 -6.72 0.43
N SER A 439 3.65 -5.80 -0.11
CA SER A 439 2.32 -6.07 -0.67
C SER A 439 2.05 -5.18 -1.89
N THR A 440 1.24 -5.69 -2.82
CA THR A 440 0.78 -4.94 -3.99
C THR A 440 -0.12 -3.74 -3.64
N LEU A 441 -0.59 -3.66 -2.40
CA LEU A 441 -1.38 -2.56 -1.86
C LEU A 441 -0.56 -1.47 -1.17
N ASN A 442 0.76 -1.65 -1.07
CA ASN A 442 1.65 -0.70 -0.40
C ASN A 442 2.08 0.42 -1.37
N SER A 443 2.49 1.55 -0.80
CA SER A 443 3.00 2.72 -1.54
C SER A 443 4.35 3.17 -0.99
N LEU A 444 5.07 3.97 -1.77
CA LEU A 444 6.38 4.51 -1.39
C LEU A 444 6.33 6.02 -1.14
N GLN A 445 7.15 6.47 -0.19
CA GLN A 445 7.43 7.86 0.05
C GLN A 445 8.93 8.10 0.16
N LEU A 446 9.43 9.05 -0.63
CA LEU A 446 10.77 9.57 -0.50
C LEU A 446 10.75 10.76 0.46
N ARG A 447 11.60 10.75 1.49
CA ARG A 447 11.73 11.85 2.45
C ARG A 447 12.98 12.67 2.19
N ILE A 448 12.83 13.98 2.04
CA ILE A 448 13.90 14.95 1.84
C ILE A 448 13.97 15.85 3.08
N LEU A 449 15.15 15.94 3.68
CA LEU A 449 15.43 16.76 4.86
C LEU A 449 16.19 18.01 4.44
N SER A 450 15.65 19.18 4.82
CA SER A 450 16.35 20.45 4.78
C SER A 450 16.79 20.85 6.18
N LEU A 451 18.06 21.21 6.35
CA LEU A 451 18.65 21.71 7.59
C LEU A 451 19.16 23.13 7.37
N ILE A 452 19.05 23.97 8.41
CA ILE A 452 19.54 25.35 8.41
C ILE A 452 20.75 25.44 9.32
N GLY A 453 21.90 25.81 8.76
CA GLY A 453 23.15 26.04 9.48
C GLY A 453 23.43 27.53 9.66
N ASP A 454 23.85 27.89 10.87
CA ASP A 454 24.43 29.20 11.19
C ASP A 454 25.96 29.07 11.18
N GLU A 455 26.68 30.04 10.60
CA GLU A 455 28.07 30.22 11.03
C GLU A 455 28.07 30.83 12.44
N GLU A 456 28.85 30.24 13.36
CA GLU A 456 29.00 30.71 14.75
C GLU A 456 29.70 32.07 14.80
N ASP A 457 29.06 33.16 14.39
CA ASP A 457 29.50 34.49 14.81
C ASP A 457 28.89 34.81 16.18
N SER A 458 29.68 34.49 17.21
CA SER A 458 29.40 34.70 18.63
C SER A 458 29.00 36.13 19.05
N ASN A 459 28.95 37.10 18.12
CA ASN A 459 28.64 38.50 18.39
C ASN A 459 27.25 38.98 17.93
N VAL A 460 26.43 38.17 17.25
CA VAL A 460 25.10 38.60 16.78
C VAL A 460 23.99 38.23 17.79
N LYS A 461 23.57 39.22 18.59
CA LYS A 461 22.50 39.08 19.62
C LYS A 461 21.07 39.02 19.07
N CYS A 462 20.87 39.08 17.76
CA CYS A 462 19.55 39.04 17.13
C CYS A 462 19.43 37.77 16.27
N LYS A 463 19.11 36.61 16.86
CA LYS A 463 18.69 35.45 16.06
C LYS A 463 17.31 35.77 15.48
N GLN A 464 17.25 36.06 14.19
CA GLN A 464 15.97 36.21 13.50
C GLN A 464 15.28 34.84 13.45
N GLU A 465 13.96 34.83 13.71
CA GLU A 465 13.16 33.61 13.61
C GLU A 465 13.14 33.12 12.16
N THR A 466 13.29 31.82 11.98
CA THR A 466 13.08 31.15 10.71
C THR A 466 11.60 31.10 10.39
N ASP A 467 11.20 31.66 9.26
CA ASP A 467 9.85 31.56 8.76
C ASP A 467 9.78 30.47 7.68
N PHE A 468 8.86 29.52 7.83
CA PHE A 468 8.62 28.50 6.81
C PHE A 468 7.25 28.75 6.21
N ASP A 469 7.23 29.22 4.97
CA ASP A 469 6.02 29.33 4.17
C ASP A 469 5.86 28.05 3.34
N THR A 470 4.79 27.33 3.67
CA THR A 470 4.41 26.06 3.07
C THR A 470 3.05 26.15 2.37
N ASP A 471 2.53 27.36 2.15
CA ASP A 471 1.24 27.56 1.49
C ASP A 471 1.27 27.09 0.02
N GLY A 472 2.48 26.96 -0.54
CA GLY A 472 2.72 26.33 -1.84
C GLY A 472 2.48 24.83 -1.90
N ILE A 473 2.36 24.14 -0.76
CA ILE A 473 2.07 22.70 -0.67
C ILE A 473 0.55 22.50 -0.75
N ASN A 474 0.10 21.61 -1.64
CA ASN A 474 -1.32 21.38 -2.00
C ASN A 474 -1.94 22.48 -2.87
N SER A 475 -1.11 23.33 -3.47
CA SER A 475 -1.60 24.23 -4.49
C SER A 475 -2.08 23.43 -5.70
N LEU A 476 -3.17 23.87 -6.34
CA LEU A 476 -3.72 23.24 -7.55
C LEU A 476 -2.77 23.37 -8.76
N HIS A 477 -1.50 23.74 -8.60
CA HIS A 477 -0.49 23.96 -9.64
C HIS A 477 0.22 22.67 -10.07
N SER A 478 0.95 22.71 -11.19
CA SER A 478 1.74 21.57 -11.68
C SER A 478 2.98 21.29 -10.82
N SER A 479 3.34 22.20 -9.91
CA SER A 479 4.44 22.06 -8.96
C SER A 479 4.06 22.61 -7.59
N ASN A 480 4.46 21.91 -6.53
CA ASN A 480 4.45 22.43 -5.17
C ASN A 480 5.76 23.18 -4.91
N TYR A 481 5.74 24.09 -3.95
CA TYR A 481 6.96 24.74 -3.49
C TYR A 481 6.94 24.96 -1.98
N ILE A 482 8.13 25.16 -1.44
CA ILE A 482 8.35 25.65 -0.09
C ILE A 482 9.25 26.88 -0.15
N THR A 483 9.08 27.76 0.81
CA THR A 483 10.10 28.77 1.08
C THR A 483 10.50 28.78 2.55
N ILE A 484 11.79 28.89 2.81
CA ILE A 484 12.36 29.03 4.15
C ILE A 484 13.08 30.36 4.19
N SER A 485 12.57 31.28 5.00
CA SER A 485 13.07 32.66 5.09
C SER A 485 13.85 32.89 6.37
N ARG A 486 15.07 33.40 6.26
CA ARG A 486 15.93 33.81 7.38
C ARG A 486 16.88 34.93 6.92
N GLU A 487 17.02 36.00 7.70
CA GLU A 487 17.94 37.12 7.40
C GLU A 487 17.78 37.75 6.00
N ASN A 488 16.53 38.00 5.58
CA ASN A 488 16.15 38.47 4.24
C ASN A 488 16.58 37.54 3.09
N LYS A 489 16.97 36.30 3.39
CA LYS A 489 17.23 35.24 2.41
C LYS A 489 16.09 34.27 2.41
N ILE A 490 15.77 33.75 1.24
CA ILE A 490 14.67 32.83 1.02
C ILE A 490 15.24 31.63 0.29
N PHE A 491 15.35 30.50 0.98
CA PHE A 491 15.56 29.22 0.31
C PHE A 491 14.25 28.80 -0.34
N TYR A 492 14.31 28.48 -1.63
CA TYR A 492 13.17 28.06 -2.43
C TYR A 492 13.39 26.64 -2.92
N GLY A 493 12.46 25.75 -2.59
CA GLY A 493 12.43 24.38 -3.10
C GLY A 493 11.17 24.15 -3.92
N ARG A 494 11.31 23.65 -5.15
CA ARG A 494 10.21 23.28 -6.02
C ARG A 494 10.16 21.77 -6.20
N PHE A 495 8.96 21.21 -6.06
CA PHE A 495 8.66 19.80 -6.23
C PHE A 495 7.60 19.64 -7.31
N LEU A 496 7.98 19.02 -8.42
CA LEU A 496 7.02 18.75 -9.50
C LEU A 496 5.92 17.81 -8.99
N SER A 497 4.67 18.06 -9.39
CA SER A 497 3.56 17.15 -9.09
C SER A 497 3.52 15.93 -10.01
N SER A 498 4.53 15.79 -10.87
CA SER A 498 4.65 14.71 -11.85
C SER A 498 5.98 14.01 -11.68
N MET A 499 5.97 12.69 -11.87
CA MET A 499 7.14 11.82 -11.82
C MET A 499 7.10 10.83 -12.99
N LEU A 500 8.19 10.08 -13.19
CA LEU A 500 8.18 8.94 -14.12
C LEU A 500 8.11 7.63 -13.34
N SER A 501 7.06 6.85 -13.56
CA SER A 501 6.94 5.47 -13.09
C SER A 501 7.07 4.54 -14.30
N ASP A 502 8.18 3.80 -14.39
CA ASP A 502 8.46 2.90 -15.51
C ASP A 502 8.27 3.57 -16.89
N LEU A 503 8.90 4.75 -17.04
CA LEU A 503 8.86 5.64 -18.22
C LEU A 503 7.49 6.29 -18.52
N ARG A 504 6.49 6.15 -17.63
CA ARG A 504 5.19 6.81 -17.77
C ARG A 504 5.08 7.98 -16.81
N VAL A 505 4.58 9.11 -17.32
CA VAL A 505 4.28 10.28 -16.50
C VAL A 505 3.11 9.95 -15.59
N THR A 506 3.26 10.19 -14.29
CA THR A 506 2.18 10.01 -13.32
C THR A 506 2.25 11.05 -12.22
N TYR A 507 1.14 11.22 -11.50
CA TYR A 507 1.04 12.20 -10.43
C TYR A 507 1.79 11.74 -9.17
N MET A 508 2.44 12.70 -8.52
CA MET A 508 3.13 12.56 -7.24
C MET A 508 2.62 13.65 -6.31
N SER A 509 2.34 13.30 -5.05
CA SER A 509 1.93 14.29 -4.04
C SER A 509 3.07 14.66 -3.11
N THR A 510 3.06 15.89 -2.61
CA THR A 510 4.03 16.43 -1.66
C THR A 510 3.33 16.69 -0.34
N GLN A 511 3.95 16.34 0.78
CA GLN A 511 3.43 16.63 2.12
C GLN A 511 4.54 17.02 3.10
N ILE A 512 4.16 17.74 4.15
CA ILE A 512 5.05 18.04 5.27
C ILE A 512 5.00 16.86 6.23
N VAL A 513 6.15 16.23 6.49
CA VAL A 513 6.26 15.13 7.45
C VAL A 513 6.54 15.66 8.85
N SER A 514 7.48 16.60 8.97
CA SER A 514 7.77 17.31 10.22
C SER A 514 8.36 18.69 9.95
N LYS A 515 8.18 19.60 10.90
CA LYS A 515 8.71 20.97 10.88
C LYS A 515 9.21 21.30 12.29
N ASP A 516 10.48 21.65 12.37
CA ASP A 516 11.15 22.11 13.59
C ASP A 516 11.74 23.51 13.38
N GLN A 517 12.40 24.07 14.39
CA GLN A 517 12.95 25.42 14.34
C GLN A 517 13.98 25.63 13.22
N ASP A 518 14.85 24.62 13.00
CA ASP A 518 15.95 24.68 12.02
C ASP A 518 15.92 23.50 11.04
N SER A 519 14.81 22.77 10.97
CA SER A 519 14.67 21.61 10.07
C SER A 519 13.27 21.49 9.46
N LEU A 520 13.23 21.00 8.21
CA LEU A 520 11.99 20.69 7.51
C LEU A 520 12.13 19.34 6.80
N LEU A 521 11.21 18.42 7.08
CA LEU A 521 11.15 17.09 6.46
C LEU A 521 9.94 17.01 5.53
N ILE A 522 10.22 16.75 4.25
CA ILE A 522 9.22 16.76 3.17
C ILE A 522 9.08 15.33 2.65
N GLY A 523 7.84 14.87 2.50
CA GLY A 523 7.50 13.56 1.95
C GLY A 523 6.97 13.71 0.53
N LEU A 524 7.54 12.95 -0.40
CA LEU A 524 7.09 12.81 -1.78
C LEU A 524 6.45 11.43 -1.93
N ASN A 525 5.11 11.39 -2.01
CA ASN A 525 4.36 10.15 -2.12
C ASN A 525 4.23 9.73 -3.57
N MET A 526 4.65 8.50 -3.86
CA MET A 526 4.69 7.92 -5.19
C MET A 526 3.76 6.71 -5.29
N PRO A 527 3.17 6.46 -6.47
CA PRO A 527 2.48 5.22 -6.73
C PRO A 527 3.48 4.06 -6.92
N HIS A 528 2.96 2.88 -7.23
CA HIS A 528 3.76 1.66 -7.33
C HIS A 528 4.57 1.59 -8.64
N CYS A 529 5.90 1.61 -8.57
CA CYS A 529 6.79 1.36 -9.72
C CYS A 529 7.39 -0.06 -9.66
N ILE A 530 7.53 -0.74 -10.81
CA ILE A 530 8.13 -2.09 -10.87
C ILE A 530 9.64 -2.02 -11.04
N ASN A 531 10.11 -1.32 -12.07
CA ASN A 531 11.51 -1.29 -12.46
C ASN A 531 12.18 -0.02 -11.98
N GLU A 532 11.53 1.14 -12.16
CA GLU A 532 12.11 2.43 -11.81
C GLU A 532 11.06 3.50 -11.48
N CYS A 533 11.27 4.22 -10.37
CA CYS A 533 10.65 5.51 -10.09
C CYS A 533 11.70 6.62 -10.28
N ILE A 534 11.40 7.65 -11.08
CA ILE A 534 12.28 8.83 -11.25
C ILE A 534 11.55 10.08 -10.77
N ILE A 535 12.21 10.85 -9.90
CA ILE A 535 11.73 12.11 -9.30
C ILE A 535 12.79 13.18 -9.53
N ASP A 536 12.38 14.43 -9.73
CA ASP A 536 13.30 15.48 -10.17
C ASP A 536 13.06 16.86 -9.52
N PRO A 537 13.20 16.98 -8.17
CA PRO A 537 13.07 18.26 -7.47
C PRO A 537 14.20 19.25 -7.80
N ASP A 538 13.92 20.54 -7.60
CA ASP A 538 14.91 21.62 -7.76
C ASP A 538 14.89 22.62 -6.61
N PHE A 539 16.05 23.24 -6.36
CA PHE A 539 16.28 24.14 -5.24
C PHE A 539 17.09 25.36 -5.67
N SER A 540 16.72 26.55 -5.19
CA SER A 540 17.47 27.79 -5.41
C SER A 540 17.46 28.69 -4.18
N LEU A 541 18.37 29.68 -4.17
CA LEU A 541 18.46 30.67 -3.11
C LEU A 541 18.10 32.05 -3.66
N LEU A 542 17.14 32.70 -3.00
CA LEU A 542 16.58 33.98 -3.38
C LEU A 542 16.84 35.02 -2.29
N VAL A 543 16.75 36.29 -2.65
CA VAL A 543 16.79 37.42 -1.72
C VAL A 543 15.41 38.05 -1.64
N SER A 544 14.90 38.22 -0.43
CA SER A 544 13.64 38.93 -0.19
C SER A 544 13.78 40.40 -0.57
N SER A 545 12.80 40.94 -1.30
CA SER A 545 12.69 42.38 -1.56
C SER A 545 12.16 43.18 -0.37
N LYS A 546 11.75 42.51 0.72
CA LYS A 546 11.33 43.18 1.96
C LYS A 546 12.57 43.72 2.67
N SER A 547 12.75 45.03 2.65
CA SER A 547 13.63 45.73 3.58
C SER A 547 13.05 45.55 4.99
N ASN A 548 13.61 44.61 5.76
CA ASN A 548 13.37 44.60 7.20
C ASN A 548 14.13 45.80 7.81
N ASP A 549 13.51 46.97 7.76
CA ASP A 549 13.79 48.10 8.66
C ASP A 549 13.35 47.74 10.08
N ARG A 550 13.92 46.66 10.61
CA ARG A 550 13.97 46.43 12.04
C ARG A 550 15.43 46.54 12.41
N GLU A 551 15.93 47.78 12.42
CA GLU A 551 17.05 48.11 13.31
C GLU A 551 16.79 47.39 14.63
N CYS A 552 17.75 46.61 15.11
CA CYS A 552 17.72 46.08 16.46
C CYS A 552 17.77 47.30 17.40
N GLU A 553 16.63 47.93 17.66
CA GLU A 553 16.48 48.91 18.72
C GLU A 553 16.75 48.16 20.01
N SER A 554 17.98 48.26 20.50
CA SER A 554 18.26 47.97 21.89
C SER A 554 17.51 49.00 22.72
N LYS A 555 16.22 48.74 23.00
CA LYS A 555 15.49 49.47 24.04
C LYS A 555 16.18 49.16 25.36
N ARG A 556 17.14 50.01 25.71
CA ARG A 556 17.76 50.03 27.03
C ARG A 556 16.68 50.52 27.98
N GLU A 557 15.91 49.60 28.57
CA GLU A 557 14.81 49.91 29.49
C GLU A 557 15.26 50.80 30.67
N TRP A 558 16.56 50.81 30.99
CA TRP A 558 17.15 51.66 32.02
C TRP A 558 17.40 53.12 31.58
N PHE A 559 17.45 53.42 30.27
CA PHE A 559 17.84 54.75 29.78
C PHE A 559 16.79 55.82 30.09
N LEU A 560 15.51 55.53 29.85
CA LEU A 560 14.42 56.47 30.12
C LEU A 560 14.28 56.80 31.62
N PRO A 561 14.27 55.80 32.53
CA PRO A 561 14.30 56.07 33.97
C PRO A 561 15.55 56.86 34.39
N VAL A 562 16.74 56.53 33.90
CA VAL A 562 17.98 57.22 34.33
C VAL A 562 18.03 58.67 33.84
N VAL A 563 17.64 58.93 32.58
CA VAL A 563 17.67 60.29 32.01
C VAL A 563 16.59 61.20 32.61
N ILE A 564 15.44 60.64 33.02
CA ILE A 564 14.33 61.45 33.58
C ILE A 564 14.44 61.56 35.11
N ILE A 565 14.77 60.48 35.81
CA ILE A 565 14.73 60.43 37.27
C ILE A 565 15.99 61.07 37.88
N ALA A 566 17.18 60.89 37.28
CA ALA A 566 18.40 61.44 37.85
C ALA A 566 18.43 62.98 37.92
N PRO A 567 18.03 63.73 36.88
CA PRO A 567 18.00 65.20 36.94
C PRO A 567 16.91 65.73 37.87
N THR A 568 15.74 65.09 37.91
CA THR A 568 14.62 65.54 38.75
C THR A 568 14.91 65.34 40.24
N VAL A 569 15.49 64.20 40.62
CA VAL A 569 15.93 63.96 42.00
C VAL A 569 17.09 64.88 42.39
N GLY A 570 18.05 65.09 41.47
CA GLY A 570 19.16 66.02 41.69
C GLY A 570 18.71 67.46 41.95
N ALA A 571 17.80 67.98 41.12
CA ALA A 571 17.26 69.34 41.29
C ALA A 571 16.47 69.48 42.60
N ALA A 572 15.65 68.49 42.97
CA ALA A 572 14.89 68.51 44.21
C ALA A 572 15.81 68.54 45.45
N LEU A 573 16.88 67.75 45.44
CA LEU A 573 17.89 67.75 46.51
C LEU A 573 18.58 69.11 46.65
N ILE A 574 18.94 69.75 45.54
CA ILE A 574 19.57 71.09 45.56
C ILE A 574 18.61 72.12 46.19
N VAL A 575 17.33 72.10 45.83
CA VAL A 575 16.32 73.02 46.39
C VAL A 575 16.12 72.78 47.90
N ILE A 576 16.06 71.53 48.34
CA ILE A 576 15.92 71.19 49.76
C ILE A 576 17.14 71.65 50.56
N ILE A 577 18.36 71.37 50.07
CA ILE A 577 19.61 71.75 50.73
C ILE A 577 19.72 73.28 50.83
N SER A 578 19.43 74.00 49.73
CA SER A 578 19.47 75.47 49.73
C SER A 578 18.41 76.09 50.64
N ALA A 579 17.21 75.51 50.74
CA ALA A 579 16.17 75.94 51.69
C ALA A 579 16.58 75.71 53.16
N VAL A 580 17.21 74.57 53.47
CA VAL A 580 17.70 74.25 54.82
C VAL A 580 18.83 75.20 55.23
N ILE A 581 19.80 75.44 54.35
CA ILE A 581 20.90 76.39 54.58
C ILE A 581 20.33 77.80 54.77
N TYR A 582 19.42 78.25 53.90
CA TYR A 582 18.77 79.55 54.03
C TYR A 582 18.07 79.69 55.39
N LYS A 583 17.31 78.67 55.83
CA LYS A 583 16.63 78.68 57.13
C LYS A 583 17.61 78.70 58.30
N ARG A 584 18.72 77.97 58.22
CA ARG A 584 19.75 77.88 59.28
C ARG A 584 20.58 79.15 59.41
N TYR A 585 20.84 79.87 58.31
CA TYR A 585 21.66 81.08 58.30
C TYR A 585 20.86 82.37 58.16
N ARG A 586 19.52 82.32 58.18
CA ARG A 586 18.62 83.49 57.99
C ARG A 586 18.91 84.64 58.94
N THR A 587 19.21 84.34 60.20
CA THR A 587 19.55 85.35 61.22
C THR A 587 20.93 85.94 60.98
N ASN A 588 21.93 85.10 60.70
CA ASN A 588 23.30 85.54 60.41
C ASN A 588 23.40 86.36 59.12
N LEU A 589 22.64 86.00 58.06
CA LEU A 589 22.57 86.76 56.81
C LEU A 589 21.88 88.11 57.00
N LYS A 590 20.83 88.20 57.85
CA LYS A 590 20.20 89.48 58.20
C LYS A 590 21.12 90.37 59.03
N ILE A 591 21.92 89.79 59.93
CA ILE A 591 22.92 90.53 60.72
C ILE A 591 24.06 91.02 59.83
N ALA A 592 24.57 90.19 58.90
CA ALA A 592 25.59 90.59 57.93
C ALA A 592 25.08 91.67 56.95
N ALA A 593 23.84 91.57 56.48
CA ALA A 593 23.21 92.60 55.65
C ALA A 593 22.99 93.92 56.40
N ALA A 594 22.70 93.87 57.71
CA ALA A 594 22.63 95.06 58.56
C ALA A 594 24.02 95.67 58.84
N ALA A 595 25.05 94.83 59.04
CA ALA A 595 26.44 95.27 59.20
C ALA A 595 27.00 95.93 57.92
N LEU A 596 26.69 95.41 56.73
CA LEU A 596 27.03 96.04 55.45
C LEU A 596 26.33 97.41 55.25
N LYS A 597 25.14 97.60 55.83
CA LYS A 597 24.43 98.88 55.80
C LYS A 597 25.03 99.93 56.74
N LEU A 598 25.69 99.49 57.83
CA LEU A 598 26.40 100.36 58.79
C LEU A 598 27.80 100.77 58.30
N ASN A 599 28.51 99.91 57.56
CA ASN A 599 29.82 100.24 56.98
C ASN A 599 29.75 101.23 55.79
N ASN A 600 28.57 101.47 55.22
CA ASN A 600 28.35 102.48 54.18
C ASN A 600 27.93 103.86 54.75
N LEU A 601 27.97 104.04 56.08
CA LEU A 601 27.60 105.29 56.76
C LEU A 601 28.74 105.91 57.60
N ASN A 602 29.99 105.50 57.37
CA ASN A 602 31.19 106.18 57.87
C ASN A 602 32.08 106.64 56.72
#